data_AF-A0A2K9NHX0-F1
#
_entry.id   AF-A0A2K9NHX0-F1
#
_cell.length_a   1.000
_cell.length_b   1.000
_cell.length_c   1.000
_cell.angle_alpha   90.00
_cell.angle_beta   90.00
_cell.angle_gamma   90.00
#
_symmetry.space_group_name_H-M   'P 1'
#
loop_
_entity.id
_entity.type
_entity.pdbx_description
1 polymer ?
#
loop_
_entity_poly.entity_id
_entity_poly.type
_entity_poly.pdbx_seq_one_letter_code
_entity_poly.pdbx_strand_id
1 'polypeptide(L)'
;MTWHPDDQMTWGAQISRGYNAGGGGISFAIPIVNYKYGLEYVWTAELFGRQKWAVGKIRTTQNLFHSRYRNMQLPFDLTPENTHDEAFVVRNAPRV
;
A
#
# COMPACT_ATOMS: atom_id res chain seq x y z
N MET A 1 1.45 -11.19 -16.53
CA MET A 1 1.04 -12.22 -17.52
C MET A 1 -0.47 -12.26 -17.55
N THR A 2 -1.05 -12.43 -18.73
CA THR A 2 -2.49 -12.49 -18.91
C THR A 2 -2.81 -13.64 -19.84
N TRP A 3 -3.82 -14.42 -19.48
CA TRP A 3 -4.33 -15.56 -20.23
C TRP A 3 -5.81 -15.35 -20.51
N HIS A 4 -6.22 -15.65 -21.75
CA HIS A 4 -7.58 -15.55 -22.23
C HIS A 4 -7.99 -16.97 -22.67
N PRO A 5 -8.68 -17.73 -21.82
CA PRO A 5 -9.16 -19.06 -22.18
C PRO A 5 -10.16 -19.01 -23.34
N ASP A 6 -10.95 -17.94 -23.39
CA ASP A 6 -11.96 -17.62 -24.40
C ASP A 6 -12.22 -16.10 -24.44
N ASP A 7 -13.17 -15.66 -25.27
CA ASP A 7 -13.52 -14.24 -25.45
C ASP A 7 -14.32 -13.61 -24.28
N GLN A 8 -14.78 -14.43 -23.34
CA GLN A 8 -15.58 -14.03 -22.19
C GLN A 8 -14.77 -13.95 -20.90
N MET A 9 -13.60 -14.60 -20.84
CA MET A 9 -12.79 -14.70 -19.63
C MET A 9 -11.37 -14.22 -19.82
N THR A 10 -10.85 -13.57 -18.78
CA THR A 10 -9.45 -13.17 -18.68
C THR A 10 -8.98 -13.46 -17.27
N TRP A 11 -7.84 -14.14 -17.18
CA TRP A 11 -7.11 -14.34 -15.95
C TRP A 11 -5.73 -13.72 -16.08
N GLY A 12 -5.21 -13.15 -15.01
CA GLY A 12 -3.89 -12.59 -15.03
C GLY A 12 -3.21 -12.63 -13.68
N ALA A 13 -1.90 -12.54 -13.75
CA ALA A 13 -1.03 -12.42 -12.62
C ALA A 13 -0.06 -11.26 -12.86
N GLN A 14 0.17 -10.44 -11.85
CA GLN A 14 1.12 -9.33 -11.93
C GLN A 14 1.98 -9.29 -10.68
N ILE A 15 3.26 -9.01 -10.87
CA ILE A 15 4.17 -8.61 -9.80
C ILE A 15 4.58 -7.17 -10.11
N SER A 16 4.44 -6.28 -9.15
CA SER A 16 4.82 -4.88 -9.27
C SER A 16 5.67 -4.42 -8.08
N ARG A 17 6.46 -3.38 -8.31
CA ARG A 17 7.25 -2.73 -7.27
C ARG A 17 6.87 -1.26 -7.18
N GLY A 18 6.46 -0.83 -6.00
CA GLY A 18 6.25 0.57 -5.65
C GLY A 18 7.45 1.17 -4.92
N TYR A 19 7.60 2.47 -5.03
CA TYR A 19 8.67 3.26 -4.40
C TYR A 19 8.12 4.60 -3.94
N ASN A 20 8.48 4.99 -2.71
CA ASN A 20 8.31 6.33 -2.19
C ASN A 20 9.68 6.82 -1.71
N ALA A 21 10.13 7.96 -2.25
CA ALA A 21 11.46 8.51 -1.99
C ALA A 21 11.67 9.04 -0.56
N GLY A 22 10.61 9.05 0.25
CA GLY A 22 10.62 9.76 1.51
C GLY A 22 10.45 11.26 1.29
N GLY A 23 9.80 11.89 2.26
CA GLY A 23 9.63 13.34 2.33
C GLY A 23 10.37 13.90 3.54
N GLY A 24 10.55 15.21 3.57
CA GLY A 24 11.00 15.93 4.76
C GLY A 24 10.20 17.20 4.95
N GLY A 25 10.22 17.73 6.16
CA GLY A 25 9.48 18.93 6.53
C GLY A 25 9.90 19.47 7.89
N ILE A 26 9.16 20.46 8.36
CA ILE A 26 9.30 21.06 9.68
C ILE A 26 8.08 20.71 10.54
N SER A 27 8.26 20.43 11.83
CA SER A 27 7.13 20.42 12.75
C SER A 27 6.69 21.85 13.03
N PHE A 28 5.38 22.05 13.19
CA PHE A 28 4.81 23.35 13.57
C PHE A 28 4.48 23.43 15.07
N ALA A 29 4.60 22.32 15.79
CA ALA A 29 4.48 22.24 17.24
C ALA A 29 5.86 22.22 17.90
N ILE A 30 5.95 22.74 19.12
CA ILE A 30 7.19 22.76 19.90
C ILE A 30 7.50 21.34 20.41
N PRO A 31 8.73 20.82 20.24
CA PRO A 31 9.87 21.48 19.62
C PRO A 31 9.78 21.52 18.09
N ILE A 32 10.07 22.69 17.51
CA ILE A 32 10.15 22.88 16.06
C ILE A 32 11.40 22.16 15.57
N VAL A 33 11.22 21.01 14.93
CA VAL A 33 12.28 20.14 14.44
C VAL A 33 12.09 19.83 12.97
N ASN A 34 13.21 19.65 12.27
CA ASN A 34 13.20 19.10 10.92
C ASN A 34 13.05 17.59 11.01
N TYR A 35 12.20 17.01 10.16
CA TYR A 35 12.13 15.57 9.97
C TYR A 35 12.45 15.20 8.52
N LYS A 36 12.98 13.99 8.35
CA LYS A 36 13.24 13.40 7.05
C LYS A 36 12.93 11.92 7.11
N TYR A 37 12.08 11.45 6.21
CA TYR A 37 11.77 10.04 6.05
C TYR A 37 12.73 9.39 5.07
N GLY A 38 13.05 8.14 5.33
CA GLY A 38 13.80 7.28 4.42
C GLY A 38 12.92 6.73 3.31
N LEU A 39 13.58 6.05 2.38
CA LEU A 39 12.94 5.38 1.25
C LEU A 39 12.00 4.26 1.73
N GLU A 40 10.84 4.17 1.10
CA GLU A 40 9.89 3.08 1.28
C GLU A 40 9.71 2.32 -0.04
N TYR A 41 9.58 0.99 0.07
CA TYR A 41 9.34 0.12 -1.08
C TYR A 41 8.22 -0.86 -0.77
N VAL A 42 7.46 -1.21 -1.80
CA VAL A 42 6.46 -2.28 -1.72
C VAL A 42 6.62 -3.22 -2.89
N TRP A 43 6.50 -4.52 -2.64
CA TRP A 43 6.28 -5.52 -3.68
C TRP A 43 4.85 -6.01 -3.59
N THR A 44 4.10 -5.95 -4.68
CA THR A 44 2.73 -6.48 -4.76
C THR A 44 2.69 -7.64 -5.73
N ALA A 45 2.14 -8.76 -5.28
CA ALA A 45 1.74 -9.87 -6.12
C ALA A 45 0.21 -9.87 -6.22
N GLU A 46 -0.32 -9.87 -7.44
CA GLU A 46 -1.75 -9.81 -7.72
C GLU A 46 -2.15 -10.93 -8.69
N LEU A 47 -3.29 -11.55 -8.40
CA LEU A 47 -4.05 -12.41 -9.30
C LEU A 47 -5.38 -11.72 -9.60
N PHE A 48 -5.72 -11.58 -10.87
CA PHE A 48 -6.95 -10.93 -11.29
C PHE A 48 -7.74 -11.76 -12.29
N GLY A 49 -9.07 -11.65 -12.19
CA GLY A 49 -10.05 -12.27 -13.08
C GLY A 49 -11.02 -11.23 -13.61
N ARG A 50 -11.33 -11.29 -14.90
CA ARG A 50 -12.37 -10.49 -15.56
C ARG A 50 -13.22 -11.45 -16.37
N GLN A 51 -14.51 -11.55 -16.09
CA GLN A 51 -15.38 -12.51 -16.76
C GLN A 51 -16.72 -11.89 -17.15
N LYS A 52 -17.30 -12.41 -18.23
CA LYS A 52 -18.64 -12.15 -18.70
C LYS A 52 -19.47 -13.43 -18.60
N TRP A 53 -20.66 -13.34 -18.03
CA TRP A 53 -21.58 -14.45 -17.85
C TRP A 53 -22.95 -14.13 -18.46
N ALA A 54 -23.78 -15.16 -18.67
CA ALA A 54 -25.12 -15.04 -19.21
C ALA A 54 -25.18 -14.20 -20.51
N VAL A 55 -24.26 -14.50 -21.44
CA VAL A 55 -24.11 -13.78 -22.73
C VAL A 55 -23.82 -12.28 -22.51
N GLY A 56 -22.89 -12.00 -21.60
CA GLY A 56 -22.44 -10.65 -21.31
C GLY A 56 -23.38 -9.79 -20.45
N LYS A 57 -24.51 -10.35 -19.99
CA LYS A 57 -25.45 -9.66 -19.09
C LYS A 57 -24.90 -9.46 -17.69
N ILE A 58 -23.96 -10.30 -17.27
CA ILE A 58 -23.28 -10.19 -15.97
C ILE A 58 -21.79 -10.04 -16.23
N ARG A 59 -21.15 -9.10 -15.54
CA ARG A 59 -19.69 -8.94 -15.57
C ARG A 59 -19.14 -9.02 -14.16
N THR A 60 -18.11 -9.82 -13.97
CA THR A 60 -17.40 -9.94 -12.69
C THR A 60 -15.96 -9.48 -12.84
N THR A 61 -15.46 -8.84 -11.79
CA THR A 61 -14.07 -8.38 -11.65
C THR A 61 -13.60 -8.85 -10.28
N GLN A 62 -12.55 -9.66 -10.27
CA GLN A 62 -12.00 -10.25 -9.05
C GLN A 62 -10.52 -9.89 -9.01
N ASN A 63 -10.03 -9.42 -7.86
CA ASN A 63 -8.61 -9.18 -7.62
C ASN A 63 -8.25 -9.74 -6.26
N LEU A 64 -7.20 -10.55 -6.20
CA LEU A 64 -6.58 -10.99 -4.97
C LEU A 64 -5.13 -10.51 -5.00
N PHE A 65 -4.74 -9.72 -4.01
CA PHE A 65 -3.40 -9.16 -3.96
C PHE A 65 -2.78 -9.31 -2.57
N HIS A 66 -1.46 -9.43 -2.56
CA HIS A 66 -0.64 -9.39 -1.36
C HIS A 66 0.52 -8.43 -1.56
N SER A 67 0.66 -7.47 -0.65
CA SER A 67 1.69 -6.45 -0.68
C SER A 67 2.61 -6.61 0.52
N ARG A 68 3.92 -6.66 0.26
CA ARG A 68 4.96 -6.69 1.30
C ARG A 68 5.72 -5.38 1.31
N TYR A 69 5.62 -4.65 2.41
CA TYR A 69 6.29 -3.37 2.57
C TYR A 69 7.66 -3.53 3.21
N ARG A 70 8.56 -2.63 2.84
CA ARG A 70 9.85 -2.45 3.49
C ARG A 70 10.03 -0.98 3.80
N ASN A 71 10.42 -0.69 5.04
CA ASN A 71 10.65 0.68 5.53
C ASN A 71 9.39 1.56 5.42
N MET A 72 8.22 1.01 5.74
CA MET A 72 6.95 1.76 5.64
C MET A 72 6.94 2.93 6.62
N GLN A 73 6.54 4.11 6.17
CA GLN A 73 6.40 5.28 7.03
C GLN A 73 5.12 5.13 7.87
N LEU A 74 5.28 4.88 9.17
CA LEU A 74 4.17 4.65 10.09
C LEU A 74 4.16 5.70 11.21
N PRO A 75 2.98 6.20 11.62
CA PRO A 75 2.85 6.97 12.85
C PRO A 75 2.99 6.05 14.05
N PHE A 76 3.88 6.42 14.98
CA PHE A 76 4.05 5.79 16.27
C PHE A 76 3.54 6.73 17.35
N ASP A 77 2.63 6.24 18.17
CA ASP A 77 2.20 6.93 19.37
C ASP A 77 3.34 6.91 20.40
N LEU A 78 3.73 8.08 20.91
CA LEU A 78 4.76 8.22 21.93
C LEU A 78 4.20 8.04 23.35
N THR A 79 2.90 8.18 23.51
CA THR A 79 2.17 8.17 24.79
C THR A 79 0.89 7.34 24.64
N PRO A 80 0.99 6.04 24.31
CA PRO A 80 -0.16 5.19 23.97
C PRO A 80 -1.21 5.05 25.10
N GLU A 81 -0.83 5.37 26.34
CA GLU A 81 -1.72 5.35 27.51
C GLU A 81 -2.49 6.68 27.70
N ASN A 82 -2.19 7.72 26.92
CA ASN A 82 -2.82 9.03 26.98
C ASN A 82 -3.37 9.43 25.60
N THR A 83 -4.61 9.07 25.32
CA THR A 83 -5.26 9.31 24.03
C THR A 83 -5.57 10.78 23.72
N HIS A 84 -5.26 11.72 24.61
CA HIS A 84 -5.62 13.13 24.51
C HIS A 84 -4.48 14.07 24.10
N ASP A 85 -3.23 13.61 24.00
CA ASP A 85 -2.07 14.49 23.77
C ASP A 85 -1.56 14.53 22.32
N GLU A 86 -2.16 13.74 21.43
CA GLU A 86 -1.82 13.66 19.99
C GLU A 86 -0.32 13.51 19.70
N ALA A 87 0.45 12.89 20.62
CA ALA A 87 1.90 12.82 20.51
C ALA A 87 2.35 11.69 19.57
N PHE A 88 2.25 11.92 18.26
CA PHE A 88 2.70 10.96 17.24
C PHE A 88 4.03 11.36 16.60
N VAL A 89 4.85 10.36 16.27
CA VAL A 89 6.03 10.52 15.42
C VAL A 89 5.97 9.54 14.25
N VAL A 90 6.13 10.03 13.02
CA VAL A 90 6.23 9.15 11.86
C VAL A 90 7.67 8.68 11.71
N ARG A 91 7.88 7.36 11.56
CA ARG A 91 9.20 6.75 11.33
C ARG A 91 9.10 5.60 10.34
N ASN A 92 10.17 5.30 9.63
CA ASN A 92 10.24 4.13 8.77
C ASN A 92 10.35 2.85 9.60
N ALA A 93 9.36 1.96 9.49
CA ALA A 93 9.34 0.65 10.11
C ALA A 93 10.06 -0.38 9.22
N PRO A 94 11.12 -1.09 9.70
CA PRO A 94 11.98 -1.91 8.85
C PRO A 94 11.24 -2.98 8.03
N ARG A 95 10.20 -3.59 8.60
CA ARG A 95 9.33 -4.58 7.95
C ARG A 95 7.93 -4.49 8.53
N VAL A 96 6.92 -4.71 7.68
CA VAL A 96 5.51 -4.80 8.04
C VAL A 96 4.87 -5.89 7.18
#